data_AF-A0A2W7AIC5-F1
#
_entry.id   AF-A0A2W7AIC5-F1
#
_cell.length_a   1.000
_cell.length_b   1.000
_cell.length_c   1.000
_cell.angle_alpha   90.00
_cell.angle_beta   90.00
_cell.angle_gamma   90.00
#
_symmetry.space_group_name_H-M   'P 1'
#
loop_
_entity.id
_entity.type
_entity.pdbx_description
1 polymer ?
#
loop_
_entity_poly.entity_id
_entity_poly.type
_entity_poly.pdbx_seq_one_letter_code
_entity_poly.pdbx_strand_id
1 'polypeptide(L)' 'MSHDLRWIAPIPPKPDFAVLQEHQLTREFHEEVQHRYEFDRYCQWYYATARKHRREAQKMQNDLNLLGWFCKGLRQ' A
#
# COMPACT_ATOMS: atom_id res chain seq x y z
N MET A 1 -43.05 -28.81 31.30
CA MET A 1 -43.89 -28.54 30.11
C MET A 1 -43.23 -27.44 29.29
N SER A 2 -42.27 -27.83 28.45
CA SER A 2 -41.44 -26.91 27.67
C SER A 2 -42.20 -26.54 26.39
N HIS A 3 -42.75 -25.34 26.32
CA HIS A 3 -43.42 -24.87 25.10
C HIS A 3 -42.37 -24.55 24.03
N ASP A 4 -42.62 -25.07 22.84
CA ASP A 4 -41.74 -25.07 21.69
C ASP A 4 -41.73 -23.69 21.01
N LEU A 5 -40.70 -22.89 21.27
CA LEU A 5 -40.58 -21.49 20.82
C LEU A 5 -40.25 -21.36 19.30
N ARG A 6 -40.46 -22.41 18.50
CA ARG A 6 -40.14 -22.48 17.07
C ARG A 6 -40.84 -21.44 16.19
N TRP A 7 -41.85 -20.73 16.69
CA TRP A 7 -42.58 -19.71 15.94
C TRP A 7 -41.95 -18.31 16.04
N ILE A 8 -41.10 -18.06 17.05
CA ILE A 8 -40.54 -16.72 17.32
C ILE A 8 -39.37 -16.39 16.39
N ALA A 9 -38.68 -17.40 15.88
CA ALA A 9 -37.59 -17.23 14.92
C ALA A 9 -37.82 -18.18 13.73
N PRO A 10 -38.02 -17.66 12.50
CA PRO A 10 -38.00 -18.51 11.33
C PRO A 10 -36.66 -19.22 11.25
N ILE A 11 -36.70 -20.54 11.01
CA ILE A 11 -35.50 -21.34 10.82
C ILE A 11 -34.74 -20.71 9.64
N PRO A 12 -33.46 -20.33 9.81
CA PRO A 12 -32.72 -19.74 8.71
C PRO A 12 -32.69 -20.73 7.54
N PRO A 13 -32.92 -20.25 6.30
CA PRO A 13 -32.82 -21.12 5.13
C PRO A 13 -31.44 -21.77 5.12
N LYS A 14 -31.39 -23.06 4.72
CA LYS A 14 -30.11 -23.75 4.59
C LYS A 14 -29.21 -22.95 3.65
N PRO A 15 -27.96 -22.65 4.03
CA PRO A 15 -27.07 -21.88 3.19
C PRO A 15 -26.83 -22.61 1.88
N ASP A 16 -26.97 -21.88 0.77
CA ASP A 16 -26.47 -22.33 -0.52
C ASP A 16 -24.95 -22.11 -0.54
N PHE A 17 -24.20 -23.17 -0.26
CA PHE A 17 -22.75 -23.13 -0.18
C PHE A 17 -22.10 -22.72 -1.51
N ALA A 18 -22.74 -22.95 -2.66
CA ALA A 18 -22.20 -22.55 -3.95
C ALA A 18 -22.22 -21.02 -4.11
N VAL A 19 -23.35 -20.39 -3.77
CA VAL A 19 -23.51 -18.93 -3.80
C VAL A 19 -22.56 -18.25 -2.80
N LEU A 20 -22.40 -18.83 -1.61
CA LEU A 20 -21.45 -18.31 -0.62
C LEU A 20 -20.00 -18.41 -1.08
N GLN A 21 -19.60 -19.50 -1.74
CA GLN A 21 -18.25 -19.66 -2.28
C GLN A 21 -17.96 -18.67 -3.42
N GLU A 22 -18.92 -18.43 -4.32
CA GLU A 22 -18.77 -17.44 -5.40
C GLU A 22 -18.58 -16.02 -4.85
N HIS A 23 -19.39 -15.64 -3.85
CA HIS A 23 -19.26 -14.35 -3.17
C HIS A 23 -17.92 -14.22 -2.42
N GLN A 24 -17.45 -15.29 -1.77
CA GLN A 24 -16.14 -15.31 -1.11
C GLN A 24 -15.01 -15.11 -2.11
N LEU A 25 -15.01 -15.88 -3.20
CA LEU A 25 -13.99 -15.80 -4.25
C LEU A 25 -13.92 -14.40 -4.87
N THR A 26 -15.08 -13.81 -5.16
CA THR A 26 -15.16 -12.46 -5.75
C THR A 26 -14.53 -11.43 -4.81
N ARG A 27 -14.78 -11.54 -3.50
CA ARG A 27 -14.19 -10.66 -2.50
C ARG A 27 -12.69 -10.83 -2.38
N GLU A 28 -12.21 -12.06 -2.29
CA GLU A 28 -10.78 -12.38 -2.20
C GLU A 28 -10.02 -11.86 -3.42
N PHE A 29 -10.58 -12.07 -4.63
CA PHE A 29 -9.99 -11.56 -5.86
C PHE A 29 -9.93 -10.04 -5.89
N HIS A 30 -11.02 -9.37 -5.49
CA HIS A 30 -11.05 -7.91 -5.41
C HIS A 30 -10.02 -7.37 -4.41
N GLU A 31 -9.91 -7.99 -3.23
CA GLU A 31 -8.92 -7.62 -2.22
C GLU A 31 -7.48 -7.81 -2.72
N GLU A 32 -7.19 -8.90 -3.44
CA GLU A 32 -5.88 -9.13 -4.05
C GLU A 32 -5.54 -8.08 -5.11
N VAL A 33 -6.48 -7.76 -6.00
CA VAL A 33 -6.30 -6.74 -7.04
C VAL A 33 -6.01 -5.39 -6.41
N GLN A 34 -6.78 -5.01 -5.39
CA GLN A 34 -6.59 -3.77 -4.66
C GLN A 34 -5.21 -3.72 -3.97
N HIS A 35 -4.84 -4.81 -3.30
CA HIS A 35 -3.53 -4.91 -2.64
C HIS A 35 -2.37 -4.75 -3.63
N ARG A 36 -2.45 -5.41 -4.80
CA ARG A 36 -1.42 -5.30 -5.85
C ARG A 36 -1.32 -3.87 -6.39
N TYR A 37 -2.45 -3.20 -6.59
CA TYR A 37 -2.47 -1.81 -7.04
C TYR A 37 -1.84 -0.84 -6.02
N GLU A 38 -2.21 -0.99 -4.75
CA GLU A 38 -1.65 -0.17 -3.67
C GLU A 38 -0.15 -0.38 -3.50
N PHE A 39 0.31 -1.63 -3.63
CA PHE A 39 1.72 -1.97 -3.59
C PHE A 39 2.50 -1.33 -4.74
N ASP A 40 1.99 -1.40 -5.98
CA ASP A 40 2.64 -0.75 -7.12
C ASP A 40 2.73 0.77 -6.94
N ARG A 41 1.65 1.39 -6.46
CA ARG A 41 1.64 2.82 -6.12
C ARG A 41 2.69 3.18 -5.06
N TYR A 42 2.84 2.34 -4.03
CA TYR A 42 3.89 2.51 -3.02
C TYR A 42 5.29 2.43 -3.63
N CYS A 43 5.56 1.43 -4.49
CA CYS A 43 6.83 1.30 -5.18
C CYS A 43 7.15 2.53 -6.03
N GLN A 44 6.18 3.03 -6.81
CA GLN A 44 6.35 4.23 -7.62
C GLN A 44 6.70 5.46 -6.76
N TRP A 45 5.96 5.68 -5.66
CA TRP A 45 6.25 6.76 -4.72
C TRP A 45 7.65 6.63 -4.11
N TYR A 46 8.04 5.43 -3.71
CA TYR A 46 9.35 5.16 -3.12
C TYR A 46 10.49 5.48 -4.11
N TYR A 47 10.39 4.99 -5.36
CA TYR A 47 11.39 5.26 -6.38
C TYR A 47 11.47 6.75 -6.73
N ALA A 48 10.34 7.45 -6.82
CA ALA A 48 10.31 8.89 -7.06
C ALA A 48 11.02 9.66 -5.94
N THR A 49 10.76 9.27 -4.69
CA THR A 49 11.35 9.86 -3.48
C THR A 49 12.85 9.59 -3.43
N ALA A 50 13.27 8.36 -3.65
CA ALA A 50 14.69 7.99 -3.71
C ALA A 50 15.42 8.76 -4.81
N ARG A 51 14.81 8.93 -5.99
CA ARG A 51 15.39 9.74 -7.09
C ARG A 51 15.56 11.20 -6.69
N LYS A 52 14.58 11.78 -5.99
CA LYS A 52 14.66 13.15 -5.47
C LYS A 52 15.84 13.30 -4.50
N HIS A 53 15.94 12.42 -3.51
CA HIS A 53 17.03 12.48 -2.53
C HIS A 53 18.42 12.27 -3.14
N ARG A 54 18.55 11.39 -4.14
CA ARG A 54 19.82 11.24 -4.87
C ARG A 54 20.25 12.54 -5.56
N ARG A 55 19.31 13.25 -6.17
CA ARG A 55 19.58 14.55 -6.81
C ARG A 55 19.97 15.62 -5.78
N GLU A 56 19.28 15.65 -4.64
CA GLU A 56 19.61 16.56 -3.53
C GLU A 56 21.01 16.28 -2.99
N ALA A 57 21.35 15.01 -2.72
CA ALA A 57 22.68 14.62 -2.26
C ALA A 57 23.78 15.01 -3.27
N GLN A 58 23.55 14.81 -4.57
CA GLN A 58 24.48 15.23 -5.62
C GLN A 58 24.66 16.75 -5.65
N LYS A 59 23.57 17.52 -5.45
CA LYS A 59 23.65 18.98 -5.36
C LYS A 59 24.51 19.41 -4.17
N MET A 60 24.29 18.81 -2.99
CA MET A 60 25.09 19.13 -1.79
C MET A 60 26.58 18.80 -1.98
N GLN A 61 26.91 17.70 -2.66
CA GLN A 61 28.30 17.39 -3.00
C GLN A 61 28.92 18.42 -3.93
N ASN A 62 28.17 18.92 -4.92
CA ASN A 62 28.64 19.99 -5.80
C ASN A 62 28.82 21.32 -5.04
N ASP A 63 27.93 21.64 -4.11
CA ASP A 63 28.05 22.83 -3.27
C ASP A 63 29.32 22.77 -2.39
N LEU A 64 29.63 21.59 -1.81
CA LEU A 64 30.89 21.37 -1.10
C LEU A 64 32.12 21.52 -2.01
N ASN A 65 32.05 21.04 -3.25
CA ASN A 65 33.12 21.22 -4.23
C ASN A 65 33.34 22.70 -4.58
N LEU A 66 32.27 23.49 -4.71
CA LEU A 66 32.35 24.94 -4.93
C LEU A 66 33.04 25.64 -3.75
N LEU A 67 32.60 25.36 -2.52
CA LEU A 67 33.21 25.95 -1.31
C LEU A 67 34.69 25.57 -1.18
N GLY A 68 35.04 24.32 -1.46
CA GLY A 68 36.43 23.86 -1.48
C GLY A 68 37.30 24.61 -2.51
N TRP A 69 36.75 24.91 -3.69
CA TRP A 69 37.44 25.72 -4.70
C TRP A 69 37.61 27.17 -4.24
N PHE A 70 36.57 27.80 -3.69
CA PHE A 70 36.66 29.16 -3.12
C PHE A 70 37.72 29.25 -2.02
N CYS A 71 37.75 28.29 -1.09
CA CYS A 71 38.74 28.27 -0.01
C CYS A 71 40.18 28.05 -0.51
N LYS A 72 40.37 27.33 -1.63
CA LYS A 72 41.70 27.18 -2.26
C LYS A 72 42.13 28.44 -3.00
N GLY A 73 41.21 29.15 -3.66
CA GLY A 73 41.49 30.42 -4.34
C GLY A 73 41.83 31.56 -3.39
N LEU A 74 41.28 31.55 -2.17
CA LEU A 74 41.58 32.53 -1.10
C LEU A 74 42.92 32.28 -0.37
N ARG A 75 43.61 31.17 -0.66
CA ARG A 75 44.91 30.82 -0.06
C ARG A 75 46.11 31.06 -0.99
N GLN A 76 45.87 31.62 -2.18
CA GLN A 76 46.90 32.19 -3.06
C GLN A 76 46.89 33.71 -2.93
#